data_AF-A0AAN6ZT69-F1
#
_entry.id   AF-A0AAN6ZT69-F1
#
_cell.length_a   1.000
_cell.length_b   1.000
_cell.length_c   1.000
_cell.angle_alpha   90.00
_cell.angle_beta   90.00
_cell.angle_gamma   90.00
#
_symmetry.space_group_name_H-M   'P 1'
#
loop_
_entity.id
_entity.type
_entity.pdbx_description
1 polymer ?
#
loop_
_entity_poly.entity_id
_entity_poly.type
_entity_poly.pdbx_seq_one_letter_code
_entity_poly.pdbx_strand_id
1 'polypeptide(L)'
;MSLQAYACDVCNAALPSDRARLHCRICPDYDSCADCYVTESVSGTHCVEHDYEVYMHDRPALVKGKTVVTSNDPEPSTYWGQLLTPAKTPSPIFSRLIAAIFAHFDATSAGVLQPSEFCALMFASGHTAEQFPPLQVSTNESASPADLHGLDAWLANWIRSFPLDHRMATREFPPPPPIEPVNGRIRMRDQFLHSLMYPEAPVVPNGQPLLSQLGLEQWFLHLLLHNPGSLCGFLNHLLGALPRLPDPETSRPFETQLIPRSCFPLIADPEAEERKRMVERHQMEEEQRFQEAKLQVQHNSAMLMMQAMRNVSGGWRTDSYGNRHYVEGTIR
;
A
#
# COMPACT_ATOMS: atom_id res chain seq x y z
N MET A 1 -38.31 36.68 5.64
CA MET A 1 -36.87 36.60 5.96
C MET A 1 -36.28 35.54 5.05
N SER A 2 -35.34 35.89 4.20
CA SER A 2 -34.65 34.93 3.33
C SER A 2 -33.75 34.05 4.20
N LEU A 3 -33.93 32.74 4.20
CA LEU A 3 -32.98 31.82 4.84
C LEU A 3 -31.65 31.97 4.11
N GLN A 4 -30.60 32.33 4.85
CA GLN A 4 -29.26 32.47 4.30
C GLN A 4 -28.72 31.06 4.09
N ALA A 5 -28.52 30.66 2.83
CA ALA A 5 -28.01 29.33 2.50
C ALA A 5 -26.50 29.31 2.72
N TYR A 6 -26.02 28.44 3.62
CA TYR A 6 -24.60 28.17 3.81
C TYR A 6 -24.11 27.19 2.73
N ALA A 7 -22.82 27.24 2.42
CA ALA A 7 -22.15 26.29 1.54
C ALA A 7 -20.86 25.79 2.19
N CYS A 8 -20.45 24.56 1.87
CA CYS A 8 -19.19 24.01 2.33
C CYS A 8 -18.04 24.68 1.56
N ASP A 9 -17.09 25.31 2.26
CA ASP A 9 -15.93 25.99 1.64
C ASP A 9 -14.94 25.03 0.96
N VAL A 10 -15.11 23.72 1.16
CA VAL A 10 -14.24 22.68 0.57
C VAL A 10 -14.82 22.17 -0.75
N CYS A 11 -16.08 21.70 -0.73
CA CYS A 11 -16.70 21.07 -1.90
C CYS A 11 -17.77 21.92 -2.58
N ASN A 12 -18.04 23.13 -2.07
CA ASN A 12 -19.09 24.05 -2.51
C ASN A 12 -20.52 23.47 -2.47
N ALA A 13 -20.73 22.34 -1.79
CA ALA A 13 -22.06 21.77 -1.62
C ALA A 13 -22.91 22.65 -0.70
N ALA A 14 -24.19 22.83 -1.03
CA ALA A 14 -25.14 23.52 -0.16
C ALA A 14 -25.30 22.78 1.17
N LEU A 15 -25.32 23.54 2.27
CA LEU A 15 -25.51 23.05 3.64
C LEU A 15 -26.93 23.43 4.11
N PRO A 16 -27.95 22.62 3.79
CA PRO A 16 -29.31 22.89 4.24
C PRO A 16 -29.42 22.75 5.76
N SER A 17 -30.38 23.44 6.36
CA SER A 17 -30.56 23.51 7.81
C SER A 17 -30.80 22.14 8.47
N ASP A 18 -31.29 21.15 7.73
CA ASP A 18 -31.51 19.78 8.20
C ASP A 18 -30.24 18.91 8.23
N ARG A 19 -29.10 19.42 7.73
CA ARG A 19 -27.80 18.76 7.78
C ARG A 19 -26.87 19.42 8.80
N ALA A 20 -25.91 18.63 9.30
CA ALA A 20 -24.87 19.14 10.18
C ALA A 20 -23.92 20.06 9.41
N ARG A 21 -23.76 21.29 9.90
CA ARG A 21 -22.78 22.27 9.44
C ARG A 21 -21.70 22.42 10.52
N LEU A 22 -20.43 22.31 10.14
CA LEU A 22 -19.31 22.52 11.05
C LEU A 22 -18.68 23.88 10.76
N HIS A 23 -18.88 24.83 11.68
CA HIS A 23 -18.35 26.18 11.60
C HIS A 23 -17.02 26.28 12.34
N CYS A 24 -15.96 26.71 11.68
CA CYS A 24 -14.66 26.89 12.32
C CYS A 24 -14.69 28.10 13.28
N ARG A 25 -14.17 27.93 14.50
CA ARG A 25 -14.13 29.03 15.50
C ARG A 25 -12.98 30.01 15.30
N ILE A 26 -11.99 29.63 14.48
CA ILE A 26 -10.75 30.38 14.28
C ILE A 26 -10.76 31.10 12.92
N CYS A 27 -11.23 30.42 11.88
CA CYS A 27 -11.34 31.00 10.54
C CYS A 27 -12.63 31.82 10.41
N PRO A 28 -12.56 33.06 9.88
CA PRO A 28 -13.76 33.83 9.59
C PRO A 28 -14.55 33.17 8.46
N ASP A 29 -15.84 32.96 8.69
CA ASP A 29 -16.82 32.46 7.70
C ASP A 29 -16.44 31.13 7.03
N TYR A 30 -15.74 30.23 7.75
CA TYR A 30 -15.42 28.91 7.23
C TYR A 30 -16.41 27.85 7.75
N ASP A 31 -17.17 27.26 6.83
CA ASP A 31 -18.14 26.19 7.08
C ASP A 31 -17.77 24.94 6.27
N SER A 32 -17.79 23.77 6.90
CA SER A 32 -17.58 22.49 6.23
C SER A 32 -18.77 21.54 6.42
N CYS A 33 -19.01 20.68 5.43
CA CYS A 33 -19.90 19.53 5.62
C CYS A 33 -19.22 18.45 6.46
N ALA A 34 -20.03 17.57 7.06
CA ALA A 34 -19.52 16.45 7.84
C ALA A 34 -18.54 15.56 7.06
N ASP A 35 -18.80 15.30 5.77
CA ASP A 35 -17.95 14.45 4.94
C ASP A 35 -16.55 15.07 4.76
N CYS A 36 -16.49 16.35 4.35
CA CYS A 36 -15.21 17.05 4.16
C CYS A 36 -14.44 17.22 5.47
N TYR A 37 -15.14 17.39 6.60
CA TYR A 37 -14.51 17.44 7.92
C TYR A 37 -13.90 16.09 8.29
N VAL A 38 -14.63 14.98 8.13
CA VAL A 38 -14.16 13.63 8.46
C VAL A 38 -12.99 13.20 7.56
N THR A 39 -12.98 13.62 6.31
CA THR A 39 -11.85 13.38 5.38
C THR A 39 -10.70 14.38 5.55
N GLU A 40 -10.74 15.22 6.60
CA GLU A 40 -9.72 16.23 6.91
C GLU A 40 -9.38 17.13 5.71
N SER A 41 -10.37 17.39 4.85
CA SER A 41 -10.20 18.17 3.62
C SER A 41 -10.34 19.66 3.93
N VAL A 42 -9.39 20.47 3.48
CA VAL A 42 -9.29 21.90 3.82
C VAL A 42 -9.09 22.78 2.59
N SER A 43 -9.55 24.03 2.66
CA SER A 43 -9.34 25.05 1.63
C SER A 43 -8.86 26.38 2.23
N GLY A 44 -8.26 27.23 1.38
CA GLY A 44 -7.80 28.56 1.79
C GLY A 44 -6.71 28.53 2.88
N THR A 45 -6.92 29.31 3.94
CA THR A 45 -6.01 29.43 5.09
C THR A 45 -6.42 28.55 6.28
N HIS A 46 -7.38 27.66 6.09
CA HIS A 46 -7.90 26.82 7.15
C HIS A 46 -6.96 25.65 7.49
N CYS A 47 -6.86 25.30 8.78
CA CYS A 47 -6.09 24.16 9.28
C CYS A 47 -7.01 23.17 10.02
N VAL A 48 -6.81 21.87 9.78
CA VAL A 48 -7.58 20.77 10.41
C VAL A 48 -7.56 20.78 11.95
N GLU A 49 -6.58 21.47 12.53
CA GLU A 49 -6.38 21.58 13.99
C GLU A 49 -7.30 22.63 14.64
N HIS A 50 -8.00 23.45 13.85
CA HIS A 50 -8.88 24.48 14.41
C HIS A 50 -10.11 23.88 15.10
N ASP A 51 -10.55 24.53 16.18
CA ASP A 51 -11.80 24.16 16.85
C ASP A 51 -13.03 24.44 15.98
N TYR A 52 -14.08 23.65 16.16
CA TYR A 52 -15.33 23.74 15.42
C TYR A 52 -16.56 23.82 16.34
N GLU A 53 -17.59 24.52 15.85
CA GLU A 53 -18.95 24.48 16.37
C GLU A 53 -19.86 23.76 15.39
N VAL A 54 -20.66 22.81 15.87
CA VAL A 54 -21.61 22.07 15.03
C VAL A 54 -22.99 22.70 15.13
N TYR A 55 -23.59 22.98 13.99
CA TYR A 55 -24.95 23.50 13.86
C TYR A 55 -25.85 22.44 13.22
N MET A 56 -27.04 22.23 13.79
CA MET A 56 -28.15 21.51 13.16
C MET A 56 -29.43 22.32 13.35
N HIS A 57 -30.25 22.42 12.31
CA HIS A 57 -31.47 23.23 12.27
C HIS A 57 -31.22 24.69 12.68
N ASP A 58 -30.09 25.24 12.24
CA ASP A 58 -29.59 26.58 12.59
C ASP A 58 -29.45 26.83 14.10
N ARG A 59 -29.32 25.74 14.88
CA ARG A 59 -29.07 25.78 16.31
C ARG A 59 -27.73 25.12 16.61
N PRO A 60 -26.93 25.67 17.53
CA PRO A 60 -25.73 25.01 17.98
C PRO A 60 -26.10 23.66 18.60
N ALA A 61 -25.69 22.59 17.94
CA ALA A 61 -25.89 21.22 18.38
C ALA A 61 -24.66 20.81 19.19
N LEU A 62 -24.79 20.88 20.51
CA LEU A 62 -23.86 20.36 21.51
C LEU A 62 -22.37 20.71 21.26
N VAL A 63 -21.90 21.75 21.93
CA VAL A 63 -20.47 22.09 22.03
C VAL A 63 -19.75 20.90 22.63
N LYS A 64 -18.79 20.31 21.91
CA LYS A 64 -17.83 19.36 22.47
C LYS A 64 -16.80 20.10 23.35
N GLY A 65 -17.30 20.89 24.30
CA GLY A 65 -16.54 21.31 25.46
C GLY A 65 -16.70 20.21 26.48
N LYS A 66 -15.79 19.23 26.46
CA LYS A 66 -15.48 18.33 27.58
C LYS A 66 -16.71 18.02 28.46
N THR A 67 -17.72 17.36 27.89
CA THR A 67 -18.79 16.77 28.69
C THR A 67 -18.14 15.68 29.54
N VAL A 68 -17.86 16.03 30.80
CA VAL A 68 -17.68 15.05 31.88
C VAL A 68 -19.03 14.35 32.01
N VAL A 69 -19.27 13.40 31.12
CA VAL A 69 -20.25 12.35 31.35
C VAL A 69 -19.64 11.55 32.49
N THR A 70 -20.23 11.62 33.68
CA THR A 70 -19.96 10.68 34.76
C THR A 70 -20.55 9.31 34.39
N SER A 71 -20.08 8.73 33.28
CA SER A 71 -20.05 7.29 33.08
C SER A 71 -18.75 6.85 33.73
N ASN A 72 -18.81 5.88 34.64
CA ASN A 72 -17.61 5.28 35.25
C ASN A 72 -16.76 4.46 34.23
N ASP A 73 -17.01 4.62 32.93
CA ASP A 73 -16.18 4.05 31.89
C ASP A 73 -14.95 4.94 31.72
N PRO A 74 -13.73 4.38 31.78
CA PRO A 74 -12.51 5.15 31.54
C PRO A 74 -12.61 5.83 30.17
N GLU A 75 -12.23 7.11 30.06
CA GLU A 75 -12.21 7.78 28.76
C GLU A 75 -11.47 6.89 27.74
N PRO A 76 -11.91 6.80 26.47
CA PRO A 76 -11.25 5.98 25.44
C PRO A 76 -9.75 6.25 25.28
N SER A 77 -9.29 7.45 25.64
CA SER A 77 -7.87 7.82 25.72
C SER A 77 -7.09 7.00 26.77
N THR A 78 -7.75 6.58 27.84
CA THR A 78 -7.22 5.80 28.96
C THR A 78 -7.09 4.33 28.61
N TYR A 79 -8.01 3.77 27.82
CA TYR A 79 -7.95 2.38 27.36
C TYR A 79 -6.79 2.18 26.37
N TRP A 80 -6.78 2.96 25.29
CA TRP A 80 -5.77 2.83 24.22
C TRP A 80 -4.38 3.32 24.65
N GLY A 81 -4.30 4.34 25.50
CA GLY A 81 -3.03 4.92 25.92
C GLY A 81 -2.20 5.45 24.74
N GLN A 82 -0.88 5.52 24.89
CA GLN A 82 0.03 5.81 23.79
C GLN A 82 0.39 4.51 23.06
N LEU A 83 0.22 4.46 21.75
CA LEU A 83 0.54 3.26 20.96
C LEU A 83 2.04 3.02 20.84
N LEU A 84 2.86 4.06 21.03
CA LEU A 84 4.32 4.03 20.97
C LEU A 84 4.93 4.32 22.34
N THR A 85 5.96 3.55 22.71
CA THR A 85 6.76 3.84 23.91
C THR A 85 7.76 4.98 23.64
N PRO A 86 8.34 5.61 24.68
CA PRO A 86 9.43 6.58 24.50
C PRO A 86 10.67 6.00 23.79
N ALA A 87 10.84 4.67 23.80
CA ALA A 87 11.92 3.97 23.12
C ALA A 87 11.61 3.70 21.62
N LYS A 88 10.53 4.27 21.08
CA LYS A 88 10.05 4.04 19.70
C LYS A 88 9.74 2.57 19.40
N THR A 89 9.28 1.83 20.40
CA THR A 89 8.76 0.47 20.24
C THR A 89 7.24 0.47 20.42
N PRO A 90 6.52 -0.52 19.85
CA PRO A 90 5.09 -0.68 20.12
C PRO A 90 4.81 -0.82 21.62
N SER A 91 3.75 -0.18 22.08
CA SER A 91 3.20 -0.41 23.43
C SER A 91 2.57 -1.81 23.51
N PRO A 92 2.36 -2.37 24.72
CA PRO A 92 1.74 -3.68 24.87
C PRO A 92 0.38 -3.80 24.18
N ILE A 93 -0.50 -2.81 24.33
CA ILE A 93 -1.82 -2.84 23.69
C ILE A 93 -1.72 -2.77 22.16
N PHE A 94 -0.75 -2.03 21.63
CA PHE A 94 -0.53 -1.97 20.19
C PHE A 94 0.00 -3.29 19.63
N SER A 95 0.98 -3.92 20.28
CA SER A 95 1.46 -5.26 19.91
C SER A 95 0.33 -6.30 19.97
N ARG A 96 -0.54 -6.25 20.99
CA ARG A 96 -1.70 -7.14 21.06
C ARG A 96 -2.70 -6.90 19.93
N LEU A 97 -2.97 -5.65 19.58
CA LEU A 97 -3.84 -5.30 18.45
C LEU A 97 -3.26 -5.85 17.15
N ILE A 98 -1.97 -5.65 16.90
CA ILE A 98 -1.29 -6.16 15.69
C ILE A 98 -1.35 -7.70 15.67
N ALA A 99 -1.08 -8.36 16.80
CA ALA A 99 -1.17 -9.82 16.92
C ALA A 99 -2.59 -10.33 16.62
N ALA A 100 -3.62 -9.64 17.11
CA ALA A 100 -5.01 -9.99 16.85
C ALA A 100 -5.39 -9.80 15.38
N ILE A 101 -4.98 -8.69 14.76
CA ILE A 101 -5.15 -8.44 13.33
C ILE A 101 -4.48 -9.56 12.53
N PHE A 102 -3.23 -9.88 12.85
CA PHE A 102 -2.49 -10.96 12.20
C PHE A 102 -3.23 -12.29 12.30
N ALA A 103 -3.61 -12.70 13.52
CA ALA A 103 -4.32 -13.95 13.76
C ALA A 103 -5.69 -14.02 13.07
N HIS A 104 -6.34 -12.87 12.85
CA HIS A 104 -7.59 -12.81 12.11
C HIS A 104 -7.41 -13.14 10.62
N PHE A 105 -6.33 -12.65 10.01
CA PHE A 105 -6.06 -12.86 8.58
C PHE A 105 -5.24 -14.12 8.28
N ASP A 106 -4.48 -14.64 9.24
CA ASP A 106 -3.79 -15.94 9.15
C ASP A 106 -4.79 -17.09 9.33
N ALA A 107 -5.65 -17.28 8.32
CA ALA A 107 -6.76 -18.21 8.36
C ALA A 107 -6.31 -19.67 8.59
N THR A 108 -5.08 -19.98 8.21
CA THR A 108 -4.48 -21.32 8.37
C THR A 108 -3.65 -21.48 9.64
N SER A 109 -3.50 -20.41 10.44
CA SER A 109 -2.61 -20.39 11.61
C SER A 109 -1.18 -20.84 11.27
N ALA A 110 -0.69 -20.47 10.09
CA ALA A 110 0.62 -20.84 9.58
C ALA A 110 1.76 -20.00 10.20
N GLY A 111 1.42 -18.94 10.93
CA GLY A 111 2.37 -17.97 11.47
C GLY A 111 2.93 -17.01 10.41
N VAL A 112 2.36 -17.01 9.20
CA VAL A 112 2.69 -16.09 8.10
C VAL A 112 1.43 -15.73 7.33
N LEU A 113 1.34 -14.50 6.83
CA LEU A 113 0.33 -14.09 5.86
C LEU A 113 0.80 -14.41 4.45
N GLN A 114 0.00 -15.18 3.73
CA GLN A 114 0.13 -15.34 2.31
C GLN A 114 -0.26 -14.05 1.57
N PRO A 115 0.15 -13.88 0.30
CA PRO A 115 -0.20 -12.71 -0.51
C PRO A 115 -1.70 -12.39 -0.54
N SER A 116 -2.57 -13.41 -0.61
CA SER A 116 -4.02 -13.22 -0.59
C SER A 116 -4.54 -12.74 0.76
N GLU A 117 -4.01 -13.27 1.87
CA GLU A 117 -4.38 -12.87 3.23
C GLU A 117 -3.91 -11.43 3.53
N PHE A 118 -2.70 -11.07 3.09
CA PHE A 118 -2.22 -9.70 3.17
C PHE A 118 -3.03 -8.74 2.30
N CYS A 119 -3.42 -9.14 1.08
CA CYS A 119 -4.35 -8.35 0.27
C CYS A 119 -5.72 -8.18 0.93
N ALA A 120 -6.24 -9.21 1.60
CA ALA A 120 -7.49 -9.11 2.35
C ALA A 120 -7.39 -8.10 3.51
N LEU A 121 -6.26 -8.05 4.21
CA LEU A 121 -5.97 -7.02 5.21
C LEU A 121 -6.00 -5.61 4.58
N MET A 122 -5.30 -5.43 3.45
CA MET A 122 -5.27 -4.14 2.76
C MET A 122 -6.67 -3.70 2.30
N PHE A 123 -7.46 -4.61 1.74
CA PHE A 123 -8.84 -4.34 1.37
C PHE A 123 -9.72 -3.97 2.58
N ALA A 124 -9.63 -4.72 3.68
CA ALA A 124 -10.41 -4.46 4.90
C ALA A 124 -10.06 -3.12 5.56
N SER A 125 -8.84 -2.62 5.36
CA SER A 125 -8.42 -1.28 5.80
C SER A 125 -8.91 -0.13 4.91
N GLY A 126 -9.64 -0.44 3.83
CA GLY A 126 -10.22 0.55 2.91
C GLY A 126 -9.38 0.86 1.67
N HIS A 127 -8.29 0.12 1.40
CA HIS A 127 -7.53 0.33 0.18
C HIS A 127 -8.31 -0.11 -1.07
N THR A 128 -8.12 0.65 -2.15
CA THR A 128 -8.64 0.32 -3.48
C THR A 128 -7.56 -0.27 -4.37
N ALA A 129 -7.94 -0.89 -5.50
CA ALA A 129 -6.98 -1.43 -6.47
C ALA A 129 -6.11 -0.34 -7.14
N GLU A 130 -6.57 0.91 -7.19
CA GLU A 130 -5.75 2.03 -7.68
C GLU A 130 -4.61 2.36 -6.72
N GLN A 131 -4.87 2.27 -5.42
CA GLN A 131 -3.87 2.53 -4.37
C GLN A 131 -2.99 1.30 -4.10
N PHE A 132 -3.56 0.10 -4.23
CA PHE A 132 -2.88 -1.18 -4.00
C PHE A 132 -3.20 -2.17 -5.13
N PRO A 133 -2.46 -2.11 -6.26
CA PRO A 133 -2.71 -2.92 -7.46
C PRO A 133 -2.91 -4.43 -7.23
N PRO A 134 -2.22 -5.09 -6.28
CA PRO A 134 -2.48 -6.49 -5.96
C PRO A 134 -3.95 -6.83 -5.62
N LEU A 135 -4.76 -5.85 -5.19
CA LEU A 135 -6.18 -6.09 -4.93
C LEU A 135 -6.95 -6.52 -6.19
N GLN A 136 -6.54 -6.07 -7.38
CA GLN A 136 -7.22 -6.42 -8.63
C GLN A 136 -7.11 -7.92 -8.94
N VAL A 137 -5.98 -8.55 -8.60
CA VAL A 137 -5.74 -9.97 -8.87
C VAL A 137 -6.22 -10.84 -7.71
N SER A 138 -5.94 -10.44 -6.46
CA SER A 138 -6.29 -11.24 -5.28
C SER A 138 -7.80 -11.43 -5.06
N THR A 139 -8.61 -10.45 -5.47
CA THR A 139 -10.09 -10.55 -5.37
C THR A 139 -10.72 -11.30 -6.55
N ASN A 140 -9.95 -11.64 -7.58
CA ASN A 140 -10.44 -12.36 -8.75
C ASN A 140 -10.23 -13.86 -8.59
N GLU A 141 -11.30 -14.59 -8.25
CA GLU A 141 -11.29 -16.06 -8.14
C GLU A 141 -10.88 -16.76 -9.45
N SER A 142 -10.98 -16.06 -10.59
CA SER A 142 -10.58 -16.55 -11.92
C SER A 142 -9.19 -16.06 -12.36
N ALA A 143 -8.37 -15.52 -11.45
CA ALA A 143 -7.02 -15.08 -11.76
C ALA A 143 -6.18 -16.23 -12.33
N SER A 144 -5.48 -15.99 -13.44
CA SER A 144 -4.60 -17.00 -14.03
C SER A 144 -3.35 -17.18 -13.17
N PRO A 145 -2.63 -18.32 -13.31
CA PRO A 145 -1.34 -18.49 -12.65
C PRO A 145 -0.31 -17.40 -12.97
N ALA A 146 -0.36 -16.85 -14.19
CA ALA A 146 0.51 -15.74 -14.59
C ALA A 146 0.18 -14.45 -13.82
N ASP A 147 -1.11 -14.15 -13.63
CA ASP A 147 -1.56 -12.98 -12.87
C ASP A 147 -1.12 -13.08 -11.41
N LEU A 148 -1.27 -14.27 -10.81
CA LEU A 148 -0.84 -14.54 -9.43
C LEU A 148 0.67 -14.40 -9.24
N HIS A 149 1.49 -14.79 -10.22
CA HIS A 149 2.93 -14.51 -10.19
C HIS A 149 3.26 -13.03 -10.32
N GLY A 150 2.53 -12.30 -11.16
CA GLY A 150 2.66 -10.85 -11.26
C GLY A 150 2.37 -10.16 -9.92
N LEU A 151 1.31 -10.59 -9.24
CA LEU A 151 0.96 -10.16 -7.90
C LEU A 151 2.08 -10.48 -6.88
N ASP A 152 2.58 -11.72 -6.88
CA ASP A 152 3.63 -12.15 -5.95
C ASP A 152 4.93 -11.35 -6.16
N ALA A 153 5.32 -11.14 -7.42
CA ALA A 153 6.51 -10.35 -7.76
C ALA A 153 6.37 -8.88 -7.33
N TRP A 154 5.19 -8.29 -7.52
CA TRP A 154 4.91 -6.93 -7.07
C TRP A 154 5.02 -6.83 -5.55
N LEU A 155 4.36 -7.74 -4.82
CA LEU A 155 4.39 -7.77 -3.35
C LEU A 155 5.79 -8.03 -2.81
N ALA A 156 6.57 -8.91 -3.46
CA ALA A 156 7.93 -9.20 -3.03
C ALA A 156 8.82 -7.95 -3.14
N ASN A 157 8.67 -7.18 -4.22
CA ASN A 157 9.39 -5.92 -4.37
C ASN A 157 8.92 -4.87 -3.37
N TRP A 158 7.60 -4.78 -3.13
CA TRP A 158 7.04 -3.88 -2.14
C TRP A 158 7.53 -4.22 -0.72
N ILE A 159 7.45 -5.48 -0.28
CA ILE A 159 7.94 -5.92 1.04
C ILE A 159 9.44 -5.65 1.20
N ARG A 160 10.26 -5.86 0.17
CA ARG A 160 11.71 -5.59 0.19
C ARG A 160 12.06 -4.11 0.31
N SER A 161 11.14 -3.20 -0.04
CA SER A 161 11.33 -1.77 0.17
C SER A 161 11.31 -1.37 1.64
N PHE A 162 10.88 -2.28 2.51
CA PHE A 162 10.84 -2.14 3.95
C PHE A 162 11.74 -3.20 4.61
N PRO A 163 12.32 -2.91 5.79
CA PRO A 163 13.12 -3.88 6.54
C PRO A 163 12.22 -4.86 7.31
N LEU A 164 11.31 -5.54 6.60
CA LEU A 164 10.31 -6.43 7.21
C LEU A 164 10.83 -7.86 7.26
N ASP A 165 10.51 -8.54 8.35
CA ASP A 165 10.66 -9.99 8.47
C ASP A 165 9.66 -10.69 7.54
N HIS A 166 10.20 -11.36 6.53
CA HIS A 166 9.44 -12.12 5.55
C HIS A 166 10.27 -13.30 5.05
N ARG A 167 9.60 -14.32 4.54
CA ARG A 167 10.23 -15.43 3.83
C ARG A 167 9.71 -15.52 2.41
N MET A 168 10.54 -16.00 1.50
CA MET A 168 10.13 -16.32 0.14
C MET A 168 9.81 -17.81 0.04
N ALA A 169 8.64 -18.14 -0.50
CA ALA A 169 8.21 -19.50 -0.76
C ALA A 169 7.94 -19.70 -2.26
N THR A 170 7.68 -20.95 -2.64
CA THR A 170 7.24 -21.29 -3.99
C THR A 170 5.74 -21.51 -3.95
N ARG A 171 4.99 -20.78 -4.79
CA ARG A 171 3.56 -20.97 -4.92
C ARG A 171 3.28 -22.32 -5.56
N GLU A 172 2.44 -23.11 -4.91
CA GLU A 172 1.92 -24.36 -5.48
C GLU A 172 0.55 -24.08 -6.13
N PHE A 173 0.39 -24.52 -7.38
CA PHE A 173 -0.89 -24.50 -8.06
C PHE A 173 -1.51 -25.89 -8.00
N PRO A 174 -2.83 -26.00 -7.82
CA PRO A 174 -3.48 -27.29 -7.90
C PRO A 174 -3.18 -27.92 -9.28
N PRO A 175 -2.89 -29.22 -9.34
CA PRO A 175 -2.68 -29.88 -10.62
C PRO A 175 -3.95 -29.74 -11.47
N PRO A 176 -3.82 -29.63 -12.80
CA PRO A 176 -4.98 -29.55 -13.67
C PRO A 176 -5.83 -30.82 -13.53
N PRO A 177 -7.15 -30.72 -13.72
CA PRO A 177 -8.03 -31.88 -13.61
C PRO A 177 -7.59 -32.97 -14.59
N PRO A 178 -7.65 -34.26 -14.21
CA PRO A 178 -7.23 -35.34 -15.09
C PRO A 178 -8.11 -35.40 -16.35
N ILE A 179 -7.51 -35.77 -17.49
CA ILE A 179 -8.26 -35.95 -18.74
C ILE A 179 -9.02 -37.28 -18.67
N GLU A 180 -10.34 -37.23 -18.81
CA GLU A 180 -11.17 -38.44 -18.85
C GLU A 180 -10.91 -39.24 -20.15
N PRO A 181 -10.51 -40.52 -20.06
CA PRO A 181 -10.28 -41.34 -21.24
C PRO A 181 -11.59 -41.75 -21.90
N VAL A 182 -11.68 -41.61 -23.23
CA VAL A 182 -12.82 -42.10 -24.02
C VAL A 182 -12.48 -43.50 -24.52
N ASN A 183 -13.25 -44.52 -24.11
CA ASN A 183 -12.98 -45.94 -24.39
C ASN A 183 -11.57 -46.38 -23.94
N GLY A 184 -11.11 -45.88 -22.78
CA GLY A 184 -9.81 -46.24 -22.21
C GLY A 184 -8.59 -45.61 -22.91
N ARG A 185 -8.79 -44.63 -23.82
CA ARG A 185 -7.69 -43.88 -24.46
C ARG A 185 -7.96 -42.38 -24.41
N ILE A 186 -6.90 -41.60 -24.16
CA ILE A 186 -6.93 -40.14 -24.28
C ILE A 186 -6.73 -39.78 -25.76
N ARG A 187 -7.67 -39.04 -26.34
CA ARG A 187 -7.55 -38.59 -27.74
C ARG A 187 -6.55 -37.42 -27.80
N MET A 188 -5.70 -37.35 -28.83
CA MET A 188 -4.76 -36.23 -28.99
C MET A 188 -5.45 -34.85 -29.00
N ARG A 189 -6.66 -34.77 -29.57
CA ARG A 189 -7.47 -33.55 -29.51
C ARG A 189 -7.80 -33.13 -28.07
N ASP A 190 -8.19 -34.08 -27.23
CA ASP A 190 -8.56 -33.79 -25.83
C ASP A 190 -7.31 -33.39 -25.04
N GLN A 191 -6.16 -34.02 -25.30
CA GLN A 191 -4.88 -33.64 -24.73
C GLN A 191 -4.45 -32.22 -25.13
N PHE A 192 -4.56 -31.89 -26.43
CA PHE A 192 -4.22 -30.55 -26.92
C PHE A 192 -5.16 -29.47 -26.34
N LEU A 193 -6.47 -29.71 -26.34
CA LEU A 193 -7.45 -28.80 -25.74
C LEU A 193 -7.21 -28.65 -24.24
N HIS A 194 -6.86 -29.73 -23.54
CA HIS A 194 -6.51 -29.70 -22.12
C HIS A 194 -5.28 -28.83 -21.87
N SER A 195 -4.20 -28.99 -22.63
CA SER A 195 -3.00 -28.15 -22.48
C SER A 195 -3.25 -26.66 -22.81
N LEU A 196 -4.18 -26.36 -23.72
CA LEU A 196 -4.59 -24.97 -23.99
C LEU A 196 -5.46 -24.37 -22.88
N MET A 197 -6.34 -25.18 -22.28
CA MET A 197 -7.22 -24.75 -21.19
C MET A 197 -6.47 -24.65 -19.85
N TYR A 198 -5.46 -25.49 -19.65
CA TYR A 198 -4.66 -25.58 -18.44
C TYR A 198 -3.17 -25.47 -18.80
N PRO A 199 -2.70 -24.29 -19.23
CA PRO A 199 -1.28 -24.09 -19.45
C PRO A 199 -0.51 -24.38 -18.15
N GLU A 200 0.66 -24.99 -18.27
CA GLU A 200 1.52 -25.23 -17.11
C GLU A 200 1.80 -23.90 -16.41
N ALA A 201 1.43 -23.82 -15.13
CA ALA A 201 1.73 -22.66 -14.32
C ALA A 201 3.25 -22.54 -14.20
N PRO A 202 3.85 -21.39 -14.59
CA PRO A 202 5.30 -21.25 -14.54
C PRO A 202 5.75 -21.25 -13.08
N VAL A 203 6.35 -22.33 -12.58
CA VAL A 203 6.83 -22.35 -11.19
C VAL A 203 7.91 -21.29 -11.02
N VAL A 204 7.69 -20.32 -10.12
CA VAL A 204 8.70 -19.32 -9.73
C VAL A 204 9.26 -19.73 -8.36
N PRO A 205 10.43 -20.40 -8.31
CA PRO A 205 11.03 -20.80 -7.05
C PRO A 205 11.30 -19.56 -6.19
N ASN A 206 10.87 -19.58 -4.94
CA ASN A 206 11.03 -18.44 -4.02
C ASN A 206 10.42 -17.13 -4.55
N GLY A 207 9.33 -17.23 -5.32
CA GLY A 207 8.63 -16.07 -5.88
C GLY A 207 7.56 -15.48 -4.96
N GLN A 208 7.01 -16.28 -4.04
CA GLN A 208 5.86 -15.91 -3.22
C GLN A 208 6.31 -15.31 -1.88
N PRO A 209 6.05 -14.03 -1.59
CA PRO A 209 6.41 -13.45 -0.31
C PRO A 209 5.40 -13.86 0.78
N LEU A 210 5.91 -14.29 1.93
CA LEU A 210 5.13 -14.64 3.12
C LEU A 210 5.54 -13.72 4.26
N LEU A 211 4.62 -12.87 4.72
CA LEU A 211 4.88 -11.87 5.76
C LEU A 211 4.67 -12.48 7.15
N SER A 212 5.66 -12.40 8.04
CA SER A 212 5.48 -12.91 9.41
C SER A 212 4.73 -11.91 10.29
N GLN A 213 4.33 -12.34 11.49
CA GLN A 213 3.76 -11.44 12.49
C GLN A 213 4.73 -10.30 12.86
N LEU A 214 6.02 -10.62 12.99
CA LEU A 214 7.05 -9.62 13.25
C LEU A 214 7.17 -8.64 12.08
N GLY A 215 7.11 -9.13 10.84
CA GLY A 215 7.09 -8.28 9.65
C GLY A 215 5.89 -7.33 9.61
N LEU A 216 4.71 -7.82 10.01
CA LEU A 216 3.52 -6.98 10.10
C LEU A 216 3.68 -5.91 11.20
N GLU A 217 4.22 -6.27 12.37
CA GLU A 217 4.51 -5.31 13.45
C GLU A 217 5.51 -4.23 13.01
N GLN A 218 6.58 -4.63 12.32
CA GLN A 218 7.57 -3.70 11.77
C GLN A 218 6.94 -2.75 10.74
N TRP A 219 6.01 -3.24 9.92
CA TRP A 219 5.30 -2.40 8.95
C TRP A 219 4.38 -1.39 9.64
N PHE A 220 3.61 -1.83 10.64
CA PHE A 220 2.78 -0.92 11.44
C PHE A 220 3.61 0.13 12.18
N LEU A 221 4.76 -0.26 12.74
CA LEU A 221 5.67 0.67 13.39
C LEU A 221 6.25 1.67 12.38
N HIS A 222 6.62 1.21 11.18
CA HIS A 222 7.06 2.09 10.10
C HIS A 222 5.98 3.13 9.77
N LEU A 223 4.73 2.71 9.56
CA LEU A 223 3.62 3.63 9.32
C LEU A 223 3.40 4.60 10.49
N LEU A 224 3.49 4.13 11.73
CA LEU A 224 3.31 4.95 12.92
C LEU A 224 4.36 6.05 13.04
N LEU A 225 5.61 5.75 12.66
CA LEU A 225 6.71 6.70 12.71
C LEU A 225 6.73 7.68 11.53
N HIS A 226 6.28 7.27 10.35
CA HIS A 226 6.34 8.09 9.13
C HIS A 226 5.04 8.83 8.81
N ASN A 227 3.89 8.21 9.07
CA ASN A 227 2.59 8.79 8.77
C ASN A 227 1.53 8.36 9.80
N PRO A 228 1.61 8.88 11.04
CA PRO A 228 0.70 8.50 12.13
C PRO A 228 -0.77 8.82 11.82
N GLY A 229 -1.04 9.87 11.02
CA GLY A 229 -2.39 10.24 10.59
C GLY A 229 -3.01 9.18 9.69
N SER A 230 -2.31 8.78 8.63
CA SER A 230 -2.79 7.70 7.74
C SER A 230 -2.94 6.38 8.48
N LEU A 231 -2.05 6.05 9.43
CA LEU A 231 -2.20 4.85 10.22
C LEU A 231 -3.42 4.89 11.15
N CYS A 232 -3.72 6.04 11.75
CA CYS A 232 -4.94 6.23 12.54
C CYS A 232 -6.20 5.95 11.70
N GLY A 233 -6.27 6.51 10.50
CA GLY A 233 -7.33 6.23 9.55
C GLY A 233 -7.40 4.75 9.19
N PHE A 234 -6.26 4.14 8.84
CA PHE A 234 -6.13 2.73 8.49
C PHE A 234 -6.70 1.79 9.59
N LEU A 235 -6.23 1.95 10.83
CA LEU A 235 -6.64 1.09 11.94
C LEU A 235 -8.12 1.26 12.28
N ASN A 236 -8.64 2.49 12.19
CA ASN A 236 -10.05 2.76 12.46
C ASN A 236 -10.98 2.18 11.39
N HIS A 237 -10.61 2.24 10.11
CA HIS A 237 -11.34 1.55 9.05
C HIS A 237 -11.32 0.03 9.28
N LEU A 238 -10.13 -0.51 9.60
CA LEU A 238 -9.96 -1.92 9.85
C LEU A 238 -10.78 -2.42 11.05
N LEU A 239 -10.76 -1.71 12.18
CA LEU A 239 -11.58 -2.05 13.35
C LEU A 239 -13.09 -1.93 13.05
N GLY A 240 -13.49 -0.99 12.19
CA GLY A 240 -14.86 -0.88 11.69
C GLY A 240 -15.27 -2.08 10.84
N ALA A 241 -14.37 -2.59 10.00
CA ALA A 241 -14.58 -3.79 9.19
C ALA A 241 -14.54 -5.08 10.02
N LEU A 242 -13.84 -5.06 11.17
CA LEU A 242 -13.62 -6.21 12.06
C LEU A 242 -14.25 -6.00 13.45
N PRO A 243 -15.59 -5.88 13.57
CA PRO A 243 -16.27 -5.36 14.78
C PRO A 243 -16.17 -6.23 16.04
N ARG A 244 -15.41 -7.34 16.02
CA ARG A 244 -15.25 -8.27 17.15
C ARG A 244 -13.86 -8.88 17.22
N LEU A 245 -12.83 -8.12 16.87
CA LEU A 245 -11.45 -8.58 16.94
C LEU A 245 -11.08 -8.91 18.40
N PRO A 246 -10.81 -10.19 18.76
CA PRO A 246 -10.55 -10.56 20.15
C PRO A 246 -9.12 -10.16 20.57
N ASP A 247 -8.98 -9.52 21.73
CA ASP A 247 -7.67 -9.28 22.35
C ASP A 247 -7.10 -10.63 22.84
N PRO A 248 -5.90 -11.03 22.37
CA PRO A 248 -5.30 -12.31 22.72
C PRO A 248 -5.02 -12.46 24.23
N GLU A 249 -4.84 -11.37 24.98
CA GLU A 249 -4.59 -11.42 26.42
C GLU A 249 -5.88 -11.57 27.23
N THR A 250 -6.94 -10.86 26.84
CA THR A 250 -8.18 -10.80 27.65
C THR A 250 -9.30 -11.68 27.11
N SER A 251 -9.16 -12.19 25.88
CA SER A 251 -10.22 -12.87 25.10
C SER A 251 -11.50 -12.06 24.89
N ARG A 252 -11.51 -10.78 25.29
CA ARG A 252 -12.59 -9.83 25.03
C ARG A 252 -12.31 -9.11 23.72
N PRO A 253 -13.33 -8.69 22.95
CA PRO A 253 -13.08 -7.84 21.80
C PRO A 253 -12.38 -6.56 22.26
N PHE A 254 -11.47 -6.03 21.42
CA PHE A 254 -11.00 -4.65 21.61
C PHE A 254 -12.21 -3.72 21.70
N GLU A 255 -12.14 -2.71 22.57
CA GLU A 255 -13.25 -1.76 22.69
C GLU A 255 -13.55 -1.17 21.30
N THR A 256 -14.82 -1.23 20.89
CA THR A 256 -15.28 -0.81 19.55
C THR A 256 -15.23 0.71 19.34
N GLN A 257 -14.56 1.43 20.24
CA GLN A 257 -14.33 2.85 20.14
C GLN A 257 -13.15 3.07 19.19
N LEU A 258 -13.31 3.98 18.22
CA LEU A 258 -12.23 4.45 17.36
C LEU A 258 -10.99 4.76 18.21
N ILE A 259 -9.81 4.36 17.74
CA ILE A 259 -8.55 4.73 18.37
C ILE A 259 -8.41 6.25 18.26
N PRO A 260 -8.38 7.00 19.37
CA PRO A 260 -8.28 8.45 19.33
C PRO A 260 -6.97 8.89 18.66
N ARG A 261 -7.00 9.99 17.89
CA ARG A 261 -5.80 10.56 17.25
C ARG A 261 -4.70 10.90 18.26
N SER A 262 -5.06 11.20 19.52
CA SER A 262 -4.13 11.47 20.63
C SER A 262 -3.29 10.27 21.06
N CYS A 263 -3.65 9.06 20.66
CA CYS A 263 -2.90 7.83 20.93
C CYS A 263 -1.70 7.64 19.97
N PHE A 264 -1.65 8.45 18.90
CA PHE A 264 -0.61 8.45 17.88
C PHE A 264 0.29 9.67 18.02
N PRO A 265 1.57 9.60 17.62
CA PRO A 265 2.46 10.76 17.55
C PRO A 265 1.83 11.92 16.75
N LEU A 266 2.01 13.15 17.21
CA LEU A 266 1.46 14.33 16.52
C LEU A 266 2.13 14.54 15.17
N ILE A 267 3.44 14.34 15.11
CA ILE A 267 4.26 14.49 13.92
C ILE A 267 5.01 13.20 13.62
N ALA A 268 5.41 13.03 12.36
CA ALA A 268 6.34 11.98 11.96
C ALA A 268 7.67 12.12 12.73
N ASP A 269 8.32 11.00 13.00
CA ASP A 269 9.60 10.96 13.68
C ASP A 269 10.71 11.54 12.77
N PRO A 270 11.36 12.65 13.16
CA PRO A 270 12.34 13.32 12.29
C PRO A 270 13.53 12.41 11.94
N GLU A 271 13.93 11.52 12.85
CA GLU A 271 15.03 10.59 12.63
C GLU A 271 14.66 9.46 11.66
N ALA A 272 13.43 8.95 11.74
CA ALA A 272 12.91 8.01 10.76
C ALA A 272 12.85 8.66 9.37
N GLU A 273 12.31 9.88 9.26
CA GLU A 273 12.25 10.64 8.00
C GLU A 273 13.63 10.91 7.39
N GLU A 274 14.63 11.29 8.19
CA GLU A 274 15.98 11.50 7.68
C GLU A 274 16.62 10.20 7.19
N ARG A 275 16.41 9.08 7.90
CA ARG A 275 16.87 7.76 7.44
C ARG A 275 16.22 7.36 6.12
N LYS A 276 14.92 7.61 5.95
CA LYS A 276 14.20 7.36 4.69
C LYS A 276 14.81 8.18 3.54
N ARG A 277 15.03 9.49 3.73
CA ARG A 277 15.66 10.35 2.72
C ARG A 277 17.07 9.90 2.34
N MET A 278 17.83 9.37 3.30
CA MET A 278 19.17 8.82 3.04
C MET A 278 19.10 7.56 2.17
N VAL A 279 18.17 6.64 2.47
CA VAL A 279 17.97 5.43 1.68
C VAL A 279 17.48 5.76 0.27
N GLU A 280 16.50 6.66 0.13
CA GLU A 280 15.99 7.10 -1.17
C GLU A 280 17.10 7.75 -2.02
N ARG A 281 17.96 8.57 -1.40
CA ARG A 281 19.13 9.16 -2.09
C ARG A 281 20.08 8.09 -2.60
N HIS A 282 20.42 7.12 -1.77
CA HIS A 282 21.30 6.02 -2.16
C HIS A 282 20.70 5.19 -3.30
N GLN A 283 19.40 4.89 -3.23
CA GLN A 283 18.71 4.16 -4.30
C GLN A 283 18.68 4.94 -5.62
N MET A 284 18.44 6.25 -5.58
CA MET A 284 18.51 7.09 -6.77
C MET A 284 19.92 7.12 -7.38
N GLU A 285 20.95 7.20 -6.54
CA GLU A 285 22.35 7.16 -7.00
C GLU A 285 22.69 5.79 -7.63
N GLU A 286 22.24 4.69 -7.06
CA GLU A 286 22.44 3.35 -7.62
C GLU A 286 21.70 3.15 -8.94
N GLU A 287 20.44 3.58 -9.03
CA GLU A 287 19.65 3.52 -10.27
C GLU A 287 20.31 4.37 -11.36
N GLN A 288 20.78 5.58 -11.02
CA GLN A 288 21.49 6.43 -11.96
C GLN A 288 22.76 5.72 -12.49
N ARG A 289 23.56 5.12 -11.60
CA ARG A 289 24.77 4.37 -11.99
C ARG A 289 24.43 3.17 -12.88
N PHE A 290 23.34 2.47 -12.60
CA PHE A 290 22.88 1.35 -13.41
C PHE A 290 22.46 1.81 -14.82
N GLN A 291 21.70 2.90 -14.92
CA GLN A 291 21.29 3.47 -16.21
C GLN A 291 22.48 3.97 -17.03
N GLU A 292 23.44 4.66 -16.39
CA GLU A 292 24.68 5.10 -17.03
C GLU A 292 25.49 3.90 -17.57
N ALA A 293 25.65 2.84 -16.77
CA ALA A 293 26.32 1.62 -17.20
C ALA A 293 25.61 0.94 -18.38
N LYS A 294 24.27 0.88 -18.34
CA LYS A 294 23.46 0.33 -19.43
C LYS A 294 23.64 1.12 -20.73
N LEU A 295 23.60 2.46 -20.66
CA LEU A 295 23.83 3.33 -21.81
C LEU A 295 25.25 3.15 -22.36
N GLN A 296 26.25 3.01 -21.50
CA GLN A 296 27.62 2.77 -21.91
C GLN A 296 27.78 1.43 -22.65
N VAL A 297 27.15 0.36 -22.17
CA VAL A 297 27.15 -0.95 -22.84
C VAL A 297 26.47 -0.86 -24.21
N GLN A 298 25.33 -0.19 -24.30
CA GLN A 298 24.63 0.02 -25.58
C GLN A 298 25.48 0.83 -26.56
N HIS A 299 26.13 1.89 -26.10
CA HIS A 299 27.04 2.70 -26.90
C HIS A 299 28.22 1.86 -27.43
N ASN A 300 28.88 1.09 -26.56
CA ASN A 300 29.98 0.21 -26.94
C ASN A 300 29.54 -0.86 -27.95
N SER A 301 28.37 -1.46 -27.76
CA SER A 301 27.78 -2.42 -28.70
C SER A 301 27.52 -1.81 -30.08
N ALA A 302 26.95 -0.61 -30.12
CA ALA A 302 26.72 0.12 -31.38
C ALA A 302 28.03 0.46 -32.09
N MET A 303 29.07 0.86 -31.36
CA MET A 303 30.40 1.13 -31.91
C MET A 303 31.05 -0.12 -32.51
N LEU A 304 30.98 -1.26 -31.81
CA LEU A 304 31.49 -2.54 -32.32
C LEU A 304 30.73 -2.99 -33.57
N MET A 305 29.40 -2.82 -33.60
CA MET A 305 28.60 -3.15 -34.77
C MET A 305 28.95 -2.28 -35.98
N MET A 306 29.16 -0.97 -35.78
CA MET A 306 29.62 -0.07 -36.84
C MET A 306 31.01 -0.44 -37.37
N GLN A 307 31.94 -0.84 -36.49
CA GLN A 307 33.25 -1.31 -36.91
C GLN A 307 33.16 -2.62 -37.72
N ALA A 308 32.33 -3.57 -37.27
CA ALA A 308 32.10 -4.82 -37.99
C ALA A 308 31.54 -4.57 -39.40
N MET A 309 30.51 -3.72 -39.52
CA MET A 309 29.94 -3.35 -40.83
C MET A 309 30.96 -2.70 -41.75
N ARG A 310 31.79 -1.80 -41.21
CA ARG A 310 32.88 -1.14 -41.96
C ARG A 310 33.93 -2.12 -42.47
N ASN A 311 34.20 -3.20 -41.75
CA ASN A 311 35.17 -4.22 -42.16
C ASN A 311 34.58 -5.15 -43.23
N VAL A 312 33.28 -5.41 -43.19
CA VAL A 312 32.60 -6.28 -44.14
C VAL A 312 32.44 -5.63 -45.52
N SER A 313 31.99 -4.37 -45.59
CA SER A 313 31.55 -3.78 -46.87
C SER A 313 32.67 -3.20 -47.76
N GLY A 314 33.89 -3.07 -47.23
CA GLY A 314 34.93 -2.24 -47.86
C GLY A 314 34.52 -0.75 -47.95
N GLY A 315 35.43 0.10 -48.41
CA GLY A 315 35.12 1.51 -48.67
C GLY A 315 36.33 2.44 -48.75
N TRP A 316 36.10 3.66 -49.26
CA TRP A 316 37.10 4.73 -49.31
C TRP A 316 37.34 5.33 -47.92
N ARG A 317 38.60 5.49 -47.53
CA ARG A 317 39.08 6.09 -46.28
C ARG A 317 39.94 7.30 -46.60
N THR A 318 39.91 8.30 -45.74
CA THR A 318 40.79 9.47 -45.82
C THR A 318 41.78 9.42 -44.66
N ASP A 319 43.08 9.50 -44.95
CA ASP A 319 44.11 9.55 -43.90
C ASP A 319 44.21 10.95 -43.25
N SER A 320 45.08 11.08 -42.25
CA SER A 320 45.33 12.36 -41.55
C SER A 320 45.91 13.46 -42.44
N TYR A 321 46.39 13.12 -43.64
CA TYR A 321 46.94 14.06 -44.62
C TYR A 321 45.92 14.42 -45.71
N GLY A 322 44.69 13.89 -45.63
CA GLY A 322 43.64 14.14 -46.60
C GLY A 322 43.67 13.22 -47.82
N ASN A 323 44.55 12.22 -47.87
CA ASN A 323 44.62 11.30 -49.01
C ASN A 323 43.53 10.22 -48.92
N ARG A 324 42.80 10.02 -50.02
CA ARG A 324 41.77 8.98 -50.11
C ARG A 324 42.34 7.67 -50.63
N HIS A 325 42.15 6.58 -49.90
CA HIS A 325 42.52 5.22 -50.32
C HIS A 325 41.35 4.25 -50.08
N TYR A 326 41.18 3.26 -50.95
CA TYR A 326 40.14 2.25 -50.81
C TYR A 326 40.63 1.08 -49.95
N VAL A 327 39.82 0.64 -48.99
CA VAL A 327 40.08 -0.54 -48.17
C VAL A 327 39.07 -1.61 -48.58
N GLU A 328 39.56 -2.75 -49.07
CA GLU A 328 38.73 -3.89 -49.47
C GLU A 328 38.09 -4.55 -48.24
N GLY A 329 36.82 -4.94 -48.35
CA GLY A 329 36.10 -5.62 -47.28
C GLY A 329 36.52 -7.09 -47.15
N THR A 330 36.28 -7.69 -45.98
CA THR A 330 36.68 -9.09 -45.71
C THR A 330 35.76 -10.15 -46.30
N ILE A 331 34.55 -9.80 -46.77
CA ILE A 331 33.65 -10.75 -47.43
C ILE A 331 33.79 -10.59 -48.95
N ARG A 332 34.30 -11.63 -49.62
CA ARG A 332 34.29 -11.79 -51.08
C ARG A 332 33.02 -12.48 -51.54
#